data_AF-A0A3M1BFZ8-F1
#
_entry.id   AF-A0A3M1BFZ8-F1
#
_cell.length_a   1.000
_cell.length_b   1.000
_cell.length_c   1.000
_cell.angle_alpha   90.00
_cell.angle_beta   90.00
_cell.angle_gamma   90.00
#
_symmetry.space_group_name_H-M   'P 1'
#
loop_
_entity.id
_entity.type
_entity.pdbx_description
1 polymer ?
#
loop_
_entity_poly.entity_id
_entity_poly.type
_entity_poly.pdbx_seq_one_letter_code
_entity_poly.pdbx_strand_id
1 'polypeptide(L)'
;PEAAIIGEYDKVHLVPFGEYLPAWIEKLLPFARNLTEAAGNFSPGEKTRLLTIEGTPFGTFICYEAIFPDLVRRFVKEGAKFLVNITNDAWFGPTSAPYQHLDMVAMRAVENKVFVARAANTGVTALIEPTGRVRQATRIFEPAWITDEVVFLSMGTLYSRIGDLFAWIALGISLFLPAAAGIRSWRRHRIRHGSDAAPPRIPRSSSLDRRGEVEKRDA
;
A
#
# COMPACT_ATOMS: atom_id res chain seq x y z
N PRO A 1 29.83 -28.29 -18.94
CA PRO A 1 30.24 -26.91 -18.63
C PRO A 1 30.06 -26.64 -17.12
N GLU A 2 31.13 -26.27 -16.42
CA GLU A 2 31.04 -25.79 -15.04
C GLU A 2 30.47 -24.36 -15.07
N ALA A 3 29.23 -24.21 -14.65
CA ALA A 3 28.59 -22.90 -14.54
C ALA A 3 29.02 -22.23 -13.23
N ALA A 4 29.56 -21.01 -13.30
CA ALA A 4 29.87 -20.21 -12.12
C ALA A 4 28.66 -19.36 -11.72
N ILE A 5 28.38 -19.27 -10.42
CA ILE A 5 27.37 -18.36 -9.87
C ILE A 5 27.92 -16.93 -9.92
N ILE A 6 27.28 -16.07 -10.71
CA ILE A 6 27.70 -14.67 -10.89
C ILE A 6 26.91 -13.68 -10.01
N GLY A 7 25.88 -14.15 -9.31
CA GLY A 7 25.06 -13.34 -8.43
C GLY A 7 23.91 -14.14 -7.80
N GLU A 8 23.34 -13.58 -6.73
CA GLU A 8 22.27 -14.19 -5.94
C GLU A 8 21.39 -13.10 -5.33
N TYR A 9 20.09 -13.36 -5.27
CA TYR A 9 19.10 -12.51 -4.61
C TYR A 9 18.20 -13.37 -3.72
N ASP A 10 18.18 -13.06 -2.43
CA ASP A 10 17.31 -13.70 -1.45
C ASP A 10 16.02 -12.91 -1.30
N LYS A 11 14.89 -13.62 -1.28
CA LYS A 11 13.56 -13.04 -1.11
C LYS A 11 13.46 -12.27 0.21
N VAL A 12 13.18 -10.98 0.14
CA VAL A 12 13.11 -10.07 1.29
C VAL A 12 11.74 -10.12 1.96
N HIS A 13 10.65 -10.18 1.17
CA HIS A 13 9.29 -10.23 1.69
C HIS A 13 8.68 -11.61 1.58
N LEU A 14 8.71 -12.36 2.68
CA LEU A 14 8.16 -13.70 2.75
C LEU A 14 6.62 -13.69 2.87
N VAL A 15 5.98 -14.74 2.35
CA VAL A 15 4.55 -14.99 2.48
C VAL A 15 4.28 -15.53 3.90
N PRO A 16 3.50 -14.82 4.73
CA PRO A 16 3.11 -15.34 6.03
C PRO A 16 2.34 -16.65 5.87
N PHE A 17 2.55 -17.61 6.76
CA PHE A 17 1.94 -18.95 6.76
C PHE A 17 2.33 -19.88 5.60
N GLY A 18 2.87 -19.32 4.52
CA GLY A 18 3.50 -20.07 3.44
C GLY A 18 4.97 -20.31 3.75
N GLU A 19 5.76 -19.25 3.90
CA GLU A 19 7.23 -19.35 3.96
C GLU A 19 7.79 -19.18 5.38
N TYR A 20 6.96 -18.73 6.32
CA TYR A 20 7.31 -18.64 7.74
C TYR A 20 6.05 -18.60 8.61
N LEU A 21 6.20 -18.90 9.91
CA LEU A 21 5.14 -18.75 10.89
C LEU A 21 5.32 -17.44 11.68
N PRO A 22 4.31 -16.54 11.75
CA PRO A 22 4.42 -15.34 12.57
C PRO A 22 4.72 -15.63 14.05
N ALA A 23 5.66 -14.88 14.64
CA ALA A 23 6.16 -15.15 15.99
C ALA A 23 5.10 -15.16 17.10
N TRP A 24 3.98 -14.43 16.94
CA TRP A 24 2.88 -14.45 17.90
C TRP A 24 2.09 -15.77 17.87
N ILE A 25 2.06 -16.45 16.72
CA ILE A 25 1.44 -17.77 16.57
C ILE A 25 2.36 -18.85 17.11
N GLU A 26 3.66 -18.76 16.83
CA GLU A 26 4.65 -19.68 17.43
C GLU A 26 4.56 -19.67 18.96
N LYS A 27 4.36 -18.48 19.55
CA LYS A 27 4.18 -18.33 21.00
C LYS A 27 2.86 -18.89 21.51
N LEU A 28 1.79 -18.80 20.73
CA LEU A 28 0.45 -19.23 21.13
C LEU A 28 0.22 -20.74 20.93
N LEU A 29 0.76 -21.30 19.84
CA LEU A 29 0.59 -22.69 19.42
C LEU A 29 1.95 -23.26 18.97
N PRO A 30 2.81 -23.69 19.91
CA PRO A 30 4.17 -24.16 19.60
C PRO A 30 4.20 -25.37 18.65
N PHE A 31 3.13 -26.16 18.63
CA PHE A 31 2.95 -27.31 17.74
C PHE A 31 2.63 -26.93 16.28
N ALA A 32 2.23 -25.68 16.03
CA ALA A 32 1.86 -25.19 14.70
C ALA A 32 3.07 -25.00 13.78
N ARG A 33 4.30 -25.07 14.30
CA ARG A 33 5.54 -24.99 13.52
C ARG A 33 5.64 -26.07 12.46
N ASN A 34 5.01 -27.23 12.70
CA ASN A 34 4.96 -28.34 11.75
C ASN A 34 4.00 -28.09 10.58
N LEU A 35 3.13 -27.07 10.67
CA LEU A 35 2.18 -26.74 9.59
C LEU A 35 2.88 -26.06 8.40
N THR A 36 4.01 -25.39 8.63
CA THR A 36 4.81 -24.73 7.58
C THR A 36 5.98 -25.60 7.09
N GLU A 37 6.21 -26.78 7.68
CA GLU A 37 7.31 -27.68 7.28
C GLU A 37 7.24 -28.07 5.81
N ALA A 38 6.04 -28.24 5.25
CA ALA A 38 5.84 -28.54 3.83
C ALA A 38 6.28 -27.40 2.89
N ALA A 39 6.37 -26.17 3.41
CA ALA A 39 6.70 -24.99 2.62
C ALA A 39 8.07 -24.40 2.98
N GLY A 40 8.69 -24.80 4.10
CA GLY A 40 10.03 -24.39 4.51
C GLY A 40 9.99 -23.23 5.51
N ASN A 41 10.79 -23.33 6.58
CA ASN A 41 10.95 -22.24 7.55
C ASN A 41 12.05 -21.29 7.07
N PHE A 42 11.73 -20.43 6.10
CA PHE A 42 12.69 -19.54 5.47
C PHE A 42 13.07 -18.34 6.35
N SER A 43 14.26 -17.79 6.08
CA SER A 43 14.67 -16.49 6.61
C SER A 43 14.60 -15.45 5.49
N PRO A 44 14.11 -14.23 5.76
CA PRO A 44 14.07 -13.18 4.76
C PRO A 44 15.48 -12.71 4.40
N GLY A 45 15.68 -12.34 3.13
CA GLY A 45 16.87 -11.63 2.69
C GLY A 45 17.00 -10.27 3.36
N GLU A 46 18.24 -9.82 3.57
CA GLU A 46 18.51 -8.58 4.34
C GLU A 46 18.16 -7.30 3.58
N LYS A 47 18.36 -7.28 2.26
CA LYS A 47 18.21 -6.09 1.42
C LYS A 47 18.01 -6.42 -0.05
N THR A 48 17.53 -5.42 -0.79
CA THR A 48 17.54 -5.43 -2.26
C THR A 48 18.98 -5.50 -2.78
N ARG A 49 19.18 -6.27 -3.85
CA ARG A 49 20.47 -6.39 -4.54
C ARG A 49 20.25 -6.42 -6.04
N LEU A 50 21.03 -5.63 -6.77
CA LEU A 50 21.08 -5.71 -8.23
C LEU A 50 21.97 -6.88 -8.66
N LEU A 51 21.47 -7.63 -9.64
CA LEU A 51 22.24 -8.62 -10.38
C LEU A 51 22.76 -7.96 -11.66
N THR A 52 23.83 -8.49 -12.24
CA THR A 52 24.42 -7.95 -13.47
C THR A 52 24.53 -9.05 -14.51
N ILE A 53 24.05 -8.76 -15.71
CA ILE A 53 24.24 -9.60 -16.90
C ILE A 53 24.87 -8.74 -18.00
N GLU A 54 26.03 -9.16 -18.51
CA GLU A 54 26.77 -8.45 -19.56
C GLU A 54 26.97 -6.94 -19.26
N GLY A 55 27.25 -6.60 -18.00
CA GLY A 55 27.42 -5.20 -17.55
C GLY A 55 26.12 -4.42 -17.34
N THR A 56 24.96 -5.02 -17.60
CA THR A 56 23.64 -4.40 -17.38
C THR A 56 23.06 -4.81 -16.03
N PRO A 57 22.81 -3.85 -15.11
CA PRO A 57 22.20 -4.15 -13.82
C PRO A 57 20.69 -4.36 -13.93
N PHE A 58 20.15 -5.35 -13.21
CA PHE A 58 18.72 -5.63 -13.13
C PHE A 58 18.29 -5.99 -11.71
N GLY A 59 17.03 -5.71 -11.40
CA GLY A 59 16.40 -6.10 -10.13
C GLY A 59 15.62 -7.40 -10.29
N THR A 60 15.61 -8.23 -9.25
CA THR A 60 14.77 -9.43 -9.20
C THR A 60 13.82 -9.33 -8.02
N PHE A 61 12.54 -9.61 -8.22
CA PHE A 61 11.57 -9.71 -7.14
C PHE A 61 10.75 -10.99 -7.31
N ILE A 62 10.51 -11.70 -6.22
CA ILE A 62 10.04 -13.08 -6.23
C ILE A 62 8.59 -13.13 -5.77
N CYS A 63 7.73 -13.70 -6.62
CA CYS A 63 6.36 -14.06 -6.27
C CYS A 63 5.62 -12.86 -5.62
N TYR A 64 5.22 -13.03 -4.35
CA TYR A 64 4.47 -12.10 -3.53
C TYR A 64 5.11 -10.70 -3.42
N GLU A 65 6.42 -10.58 -3.62
CA GLU A 65 7.10 -9.28 -3.63
C GLU A 65 6.56 -8.32 -4.69
N ALA A 66 5.93 -8.85 -5.74
CA ALA A 66 5.26 -8.07 -6.79
C ALA A 66 4.20 -7.11 -6.26
N ILE A 67 3.58 -7.41 -5.11
CA ILE A 67 2.52 -6.57 -4.56
C ILE A 67 3.03 -5.41 -3.70
N PHE A 68 4.35 -5.29 -3.50
CA PHE A 68 4.97 -4.29 -2.64
C PHE A 68 5.67 -3.20 -3.46
N PRO A 69 5.01 -2.05 -3.71
CA PRO A 69 5.57 -0.97 -4.49
C PRO A 69 6.92 -0.45 -4.02
N ASP A 70 7.04 -0.20 -2.73
CA ASP A 70 8.24 0.39 -2.17
C ASP A 70 9.45 -0.55 -2.37
N LEU A 71 9.25 -1.86 -2.22
CA LEU A 71 10.29 -2.86 -2.42
C LEU A 71 10.76 -2.87 -3.88
N VAL A 72 9.84 -3.03 -4.83
CA VAL A 72 10.20 -3.13 -6.25
C VAL A 72 10.83 -1.84 -6.77
N ARG A 73 10.35 -0.69 -6.29
CA ARG A 73 10.91 0.63 -6.60
C ARG A 73 12.39 0.76 -6.21
N ARG A 74 12.83 0.14 -5.11
CA ARG A 74 14.22 0.27 -4.63
C ARG A 74 15.23 -0.23 -5.67
N PHE A 75 14.94 -1.32 -6.38
CA PHE A 75 15.84 -1.81 -7.44
C PHE A 75 16.07 -0.76 -8.54
N VAL A 76 15.01 -0.09 -8.99
CA VAL A 76 15.14 0.94 -10.04
C VAL A 76 15.79 2.20 -9.51
N LYS A 77 15.52 2.55 -8.24
CA LYS A 77 16.23 3.64 -7.55
C LYS A 77 17.73 3.36 -7.39
N GLU A 78 18.13 2.11 -7.22
CA GLU A 78 19.52 1.65 -7.14
C GLU A 78 20.20 1.55 -8.52
N GLY A 79 19.44 1.64 -9.62
CA GLY A 79 19.97 1.72 -10.98
C GLY A 79 19.61 0.55 -11.91
N ALA A 80 18.71 -0.34 -11.52
CA ALA A 80 18.22 -1.41 -12.40
C ALA A 80 17.68 -0.85 -13.73
N LYS A 81 18.09 -1.47 -14.85
CA LYS A 81 17.64 -1.11 -16.20
C LYS A 81 16.37 -1.82 -16.65
N PHE A 82 16.11 -2.98 -16.05
CA PHE A 82 14.90 -3.77 -16.19
C PHE A 82 14.71 -4.58 -14.92
N LEU A 83 13.54 -5.21 -14.80
CA LEU A 83 13.23 -6.06 -13.67
C LEU A 83 12.87 -7.47 -14.14
N VAL A 84 13.14 -8.44 -13.27
CA VAL A 84 12.77 -9.83 -13.45
C VAL A 84 11.86 -10.24 -12.31
N ASN A 85 10.70 -10.82 -12.66
CA ASN A 85 9.81 -11.43 -11.70
C ASN A 85 9.82 -12.94 -11.86
N ILE A 86 10.16 -13.67 -10.81
CA ILE A 86 10.12 -15.13 -10.81
C ILE A 86 9.02 -15.57 -9.85
N THR A 87 8.10 -16.42 -10.29
CA THR A 87 6.95 -16.82 -9.47
C THR A 87 6.48 -18.26 -9.74
N ASN A 88 5.74 -18.81 -8.79
CA ASN A 88 5.08 -20.11 -8.93
C ASN A 88 3.57 -19.98 -8.61
N ASP A 89 2.75 -19.58 -9.57
CA ASP A 89 1.31 -19.38 -9.28
C ASP A 89 0.49 -20.68 -9.14
N ALA A 90 1.12 -21.85 -8.92
CA ALA A 90 0.44 -23.16 -8.87
C ALA A 90 -0.60 -23.27 -7.75
N TRP A 91 -0.33 -22.65 -6.60
CA TRP A 91 -1.23 -22.65 -5.45
C TRP A 91 -2.55 -21.92 -5.71
N PHE A 92 -2.61 -21.05 -6.73
CA PHE A 92 -3.85 -20.38 -7.11
C PHE A 92 -4.76 -21.23 -8.00
N GLY A 93 -4.24 -22.29 -8.63
CA GLY A 93 -4.99 -23.09 -9.58
C GLY A 93 -5.48 -22.29 -10.80
N PRO A 94 -6.40 -22.85 -11.59
CA PRO A 94 -7.01 -22.18 -12.74
C PRO A 94 -8.09 -21.17 -12.31
N THR A 95 -7.70 -20.18 -11.51
CA THR A 95 -8.57 -19.11 -11.01
C THR A 95 -8.20 -17.76 -11.63
N SER A 96 -8.84 -16.67 -11.20
CA SER A 96 -8.49 -15.31 -11.61
C SER A 96 -7.20 -14.79 -10.97
N ALA A 97 -6.73 -15.41 -9.87
CA ALA A 97 -5.62 -14.89 -9.08
C ALA A 97 -4.28 -14.77 -9.84
N PRO A 98 -3.85 -15.70 -10.72
CA PRO A 98 -2.64 -15.53 -11.51
C PRO A 98 -2.68 -14.30 -12.44
N TYR A 99 -3.88 -13.95 -12.94
CA TYR A 99 -4.08 -12.78 -13.79
C TYR A 99 -4.06 -11.49 -12.97
N GLN A 100 -4.70 -11.46 -11.80
CA GLN A 100 -4.59 -10.33 -10.87
C GLN A 100 -3.14 -10.11 -10.42
N HIS A 101 -2.40 -11.20 -10.20
CA HIS A 101 -0.98 -11.13 -9.88
C HIS A 101 -0.16 -10.54 -11.04
N LEU A 102 -0.47 -10.92 -12.29
CA LEU A 102 0.13 -10.31 -13.48
C LEU A 102 -0.16 -8.80 -13.57
N ASP A 103 -1.40 -8.37 -13.29
CA ASP A 103 -1.77 -6.95 -13.30
C ASP A 103 -0.94 -6.14 -12.28
N MET A 104 -0.68 -6.71 -11.10
CA MET A 104 0.18 -6.09 -10.08
C MET A 104 1.63 -5.94 -10.56
N VAL A 105 2.15 -6.93 -11.31
CA VAL A 105 3.46 -6.85 -11.96
C VAL A 105 3.47 -5.80 -13.06
N ALA A 106 2.41 -5.70 -13.86
CA ALA A 106 2.32 -4.68 -14.89
C ALA A 106 2.34 -3.27 -14.30
N MET A 107 1.70 -3.06 -13.15
CA MET A 107 1.81 -1.81 -12.41
C MET A 107 3.24 -1.51 -11.95
N ARG A 108 4.06 -2.53 -11.59
CA ARG A 108 5.47 -2.30 -11.25
C ARG A 108 6.26 -1.75 -12.45
N ALA A 109 5.93 -2.21 -13.66
CA ALA A 109 6.53 -1.71 -14.90
C ALA A 109 6.17 -0.24 -15.14
N VAL A 110 4.89 0.11 -15.01
CA VAL A 110 4.37 1.49 -15.14
C VAL A 110 5.02 2.43 -14.14
N GLU A 111 4.97 2.06 -12.87
CA GLU A 111 5.48 2.85 -11.76
C GLU A 111 6.96 3.18 -11.92
N ASN A 112 7.74 2.28 -12.53
CA ASN A 112 9.17 2.44 -12.64
C ASN A 112 9.68 2.81 -14.04
N LYS A 113 8.79 2.80 -15.05
CA LYS A 113 9.11 3.06 -16.45
C LYS A 113 10.27 2.17 -16.93
N VAL A 114 10.20 0.89 -16.60
CA VAL A 114 11.15 -0.14 -17.03
C VAL A 114 10.39 -1.37 -17.53
N PHE A 115 11.05 -2.17 -18.36
CA PHE A 115 10.52 -3.49 -18.72
C PHE A 115 10.54 -4.44 -17.53
N VAL A 116 9.57 -5.35 -17.51
CA VAL A 116 9.52 -6.46 -16.55
C VAL A 116 9.40 -7.77 -17.31
N ALA A 117 10.38 -8.64 -17.15
CA ALA A 117 10.33 -10.02 -17.63
C ALA A 117 9.80 -10.91 -16.49
N ARG A 118 8.60 -11.49 -16.67
CA ARG A 118 7.98 -12.39 -15.70
C ARG A 118 8.11 -13.83 -16.17
N ALA A 119 8.74 -14.68 -15.36
CA ALA A 119 8.77 -16.12 -15.52
C ALA A 119 7.91 -16.77 -14.43
N ALA A 120 6.82 -17.42 -14.85
CA ALA A 120 5.89 -18.10 -13.98
C ALA A 120 5.84 -19.59 -14.32
N ASN A 121 5.87 -20.46 -13.30
CA ASN A 121 5.81 -21.92 -13.50
C ASN A 121 4.50 -22.39 -14.14
N THR A 122 3.37 -22.27 -13.44
CA THR A 122 2.03 -22.59 -13.97
C THR A 122 1.18 -21.34 -14.23
N GLY A 123 1.69 -20.17 -13.87
CA GLY A 123 1.05 -18.88 -14.07
C GLY A 123 1.33 -18.29 -15.45
N VAL A 124 1.01 -17.01 -15.60
CA VAL A 124 1.28 -16.28 -16.86
C VAL A 124 2.74 -15.84 -16.87
N THR A 125 3.53 -16.41 -17.78
CA THR A 125 4.85 -15.91 -18.16
C THR A 125 4.65 -14.80 -19.19
N ALA A 126 5.31 -13.65 -19.02
CA ALA A 126 5.04 -12.47 -19.85
C ALA A 126 6.24 -11.51 -19.94
N LEU A 127 6.30 -10.77 -21.04
CA LEU A 127 7.11 -9.56 -21.14
C LEU A 127 6.21 -8.32 -21.07
N ILE A 128 6.51 -7.42 -20.14
CA ILE A 128 5.70 -6.24 -19.87
C ILE A 128 6.50 -4.97 -20.15
N GLU A 129 5.91 -4.06 -20.91
CA GLU A 129 6.49 -2.77 -21.26
C GLU A 129 6.44 -1.75 -20.11
N PRO A 130 7.26 -0.68 -20.18
CA PRO A 130 7.19 0.48 -19.28
C PRO A 130 5.83 1.17 -19.22
N THR A 131 4.94 0.91 -20.18
CA THR A 131 3.56 1.42 -20.23
C THR A 131 2.56 0.54 -19.49
N GLY A 132 3.01 -0.62 -18.97
CA GLY A 132 2.15 -1.67 -18.41
C GLY A 132 1.54 -2.60 -19.46
N ARG A 133 1.77 -2.34 -20.74
CA ARG A 133 1.28 -3.21 -21.82
C ARG A 133 2.01 -4.55 -21.80
N VAL A 134 1.25 -5.63 -21.77
CA VAL A 134 1.78 -6.99 -21.96
C VAL A 134 2.08 -7.19 -23.44
N ARG A 135 3.36 -7.35 -23.80
CA ARG A 135 3.80 -7.59 -25.20
C ARG A 135 3.48 -9.00 -25.65
N GLN A 136 3.86 -9.96 -24.81
CA GLN A 136 3.66 -11.38 -25.00
C GLN A 136 3.29 -12.00 -23.67
N ALA A 137 2.41 -13.00 -23.69
CA ALA A 137 2.01 -13.77 -22.53
C ALA A 137 1.73 -15.22 -22.91
N THR A 138 2.12 -16.15 -22.04
CA THR A 138 1.73 -17.55 -22.15
C THR A 138 0.32 -17.76 -21.59
N ARG A 139 -0.28 -18.90 -21.90
CA ARG A 139 -1.42 -19.40 -21.13
C ARG A 139 -0.92 -20.00 -19.80
N ILE A 140 -1.83 -20.10 -18.83
CA ILE A 140 -1.58 -20.81 -17.58
C ILE A 140 -1.58 -22.33 -17.82
N PHE A 141 -0.84 -23.08 -17.01
CA PHE A 141 -0.75 -24.55 -17.06
C PHE A 141 -0.33 -25.16 -18.41
N GLU A 142 0.35 -24.39 -19.26
CA GLU A 142 0.89 -24.86 -20.54
C GLU A 142 2.42 -24.71 -20.55
N PRO A 143 3.19 -25.77 -20.91
CA PRO A 143 4.62 -25.63 -21.15
C PRO A 143 4.87 -24.69 -22.33
N ALA A 144 5.51 -23.55 -22.07
CA ALA A 144 5.75 -22.51 -23.06
C ALA A 144 7.01 -21.70 -22.71
N TRP A 145 7.47 -20.94 -23.70
CA TRP A 145 8.59 -20.01 -23.58
C TRP A 145 8.30 -18.75 -24.38
N ILE A 146 8.92 -17.64 -23.97
CA ILE A 146 8.84 -16.36 -24.66
C ILE A 146 10.27 -15.92 -24.96
N THR A 147 10.49 -15.41 -26.18
CA THR A 147 11.73 -14.73 -26.56
C THR A 147 11.34 -13.39 -27.16
N ASP A 148 11.89 -12.32 -26.61
CA ASP A 148 11.62 -10.96 -27.05
C ASP A 148 12.72 -10.01 -26.57
N GLU A 149 12.78 -8.83 -27.16
CA GLU A 149 13.79 -7.81 -26.88
C GLU A 149 13.35 -6.86 -25.76
N VAL A 150 14.30 -6.55 -24.88
CA VAL A 150 14.13 -5.60 -23.78
C VAL A 150 14.87 -4.31 -24.12
N VAL A 151 14.16 -3.17 -24.09
CA VAL A 151 14.76 -1.85 -24.33
C VAL A 151 15.01 -1.15 -23.00
N PHE A 152 16.26 -0.72 -22.77
CA PHE A 152 16.62 -0.02 -21.55
C PHE A 152 16.34 1.47 -21.67
N LEU A 153 15.54 1.99 -20.74
CA LEU A 153 15.26 3.42 -20.62
C LEU A 153 16.20 4.05 -19.59
N SER A 154 16.59 5.30 -19.83
CA SER A 154 17.55 6.03 -18.99
C SER A 154 16.91 6.77 -17.82
N MET A 155 15.58 6.95 -17.82
CA MET A 155 14.87 7.71 -16.79
C MET A 155 13.68 6.95 -16.21
N GLY A 156 13.70 6.74 -14.89
CA GLY A 156 12.53 6.30 -14.13
C GLY A 156 11.47 7.41 -13.98
N THR A 157 10.36 7.09 -13.30
CA THR A 157 9.26 8.04 -13.10
C THR A 157 9.49 8.98 -11.92
N LEU A 158 8.56 9.93 -11.72
CA LEU A 158 8.48 10.68 -10.46
C LEU A 158 8.27 9.73 -9.27
N TYR A 159 7.41 8.73 -9.42
CA TYR A 159 7.15 7.73 -8.41
C TYR A 159 8.43 7.00 -7.99
N SER A 160 9.27 6.57 -8.93
CA SER A 160 10.55 5.91 -8.62
C SER A 160 11.43 6.74 -7.69
N ARG A 161 11.37 8.07 -7.79
CA ARG A 161 12.18 8.99 -6.98
C ARG A 161 11.58 9.23 -5.60
N ILE A 162 10.29 9.59 -5.53
CA ILE A 162 9.66 10.09 -4.30
C ILE A 162 8.75 9.08 -3.59
N GLY A 163 8.44 7.95 -4.23
CA GLY A 163 7.52 6.94 -3.72
C GLY A 163 6.13 7.51 -3.44
N ASP A 164 5.54 7.09 -2.34
CA ASP A 164 4.16 7.43 -1.95
C ASP A 164 4.03 8.85 -1.34
N LEU A 165 5.06 9.69 -1.41
CA LEU A 165 5.04 11.05 -0.84
C LEU A 165 3.83 11.86 -1.30
N PHE A 166 3.48 11.77 -2.58
CA PHE A 166 2.28 12.42 -3.12
C PHE A 166 1.00 11.93 -2.44
N ALA A 167 0.87 10.61 -2.22
CA ALA A 167 -0.29 10.02 -1.56
C ALA A 167 -0.37 10.44 -0.09
N TRP A 168 0.76 10.49 0.63
CA TRP A 168 0.80 10.96 2.02
C TRP A 168 0.41 12.43 2.17
N ILE A 169 0.86 13.29 1.25
CA ILE A 169 0.46 14.71 1.24
C ILE A 169 -1.04 14.83 0.98
N ALA A 170 -1.55 14.12 -0.03
CA ALA A 170 -2.98 14.13 -0.36
C ALA A 170 -3.83 13.66 0.83
N LEU A 171 -3.44 12.55 1.48
CA LEU A 171 -4.11 12.04 2.67
C LEU A 171 -4.09 13.06 3.82
N GLY A 172 -2.95 13.70 4.06
CA GLY A 172 -2.81 14.74 5.09
C GLY A 172 -3.76 15.92 4.85
N ILE A 173 -3.86 16.40 3.60
CA ILE A 173 -4.78 17.47 3.22
C ILE A 173 -6.24 17.03 3.41
N SER A 174 -6.59 15.82 2.96
CA SER A 174 -7.94 15.26 3.08
C SER A 174 -8.40 15.09 4.52
N LEU A 175 -7.49 14.82 5.46
CA LEU A 175 -7.81 14.74 6.89
C LEU A 175 -7.81 16.11 7.57
N PHE A 176 -6.89 17.00 7.21
CA PHE A 176 -6.72 18.29 7.85
C PHE A 176 -7.87 19.26 7.56
N LEU A 177 -8.34 19.35 6.31
CA LEU A 177 -9.35 20.33 5.92
C LEU A 177 -10.71 20.13 6.64
N PRO A 178 -11.29 18.92 6.68
CA PRO A 178 -12.54 18.68 7.41
C PRO A 178 -12.36 18.85 8.92
N ALA A 179 -11.23 18.40 9.49
CA ALA A 179 -10.94 18.56 10.91
C ALA A 179 -10.86 20.04 11.32
N ALA A 180 -10.15 20.86 10.54
CA ALA A 180 -10.05 22.30 10.76
C ALA A 180 -11.42 22.98 10.64
N ALA A 181 -12.25 22.56 9.68
CA ALA A 181 -13.61 23.07 9.52
C ALA A 181 -14.52 22.68 10.70
N GLY A 182 -14.45 21.43 11.17
CA GLY A 182 -15.19 20.92 12.32
C GLY A 182 -14.80 21.60 13.64
N ILE A 183 -13.51 21.86 13.86
CA ILE A 183 -13.05 22.63 15.02
C ILE A 183 -13.57 24.06 14.97
N ARG A 184 -13.56 24.70 13.79
CA ARG A 184 -14.08 26.06 13.60
C ARG A 184 -15.59 26.12 13.83
N SER A 185 -16.36 25.16 13.32
CA SER A 185 -17.82 25.12 13.53
C SER A 185 -18.18 24.85 14.99
N TRP A 186 -17.49 23.92 15.65
CA TRP A 186 -17.67 23.65 17.08
C TRP A 186 -17.34 24.86 17.96
N ARG A 187 -16.23 25.56 17.69
CA ARG A 187 -15.87 26.80 18.40
C ARG A 187 -16.93 27.89 18.21
N ARG A 188 -17.45 28.07 16.98
CA ARG A 188 -18.54 29.03 16.71
C ARG A 188 -19.83 28.67 17.46
N HIS A 189 -20.19 27.38 17.51
CA HIS A 189 -21.37 26.90 18.23
C HIS A 189 -21.24 27.09 19.75
N ARG A 190 -20.06 26.81 20.31
CA ARG A 190 -19.79 26.99 21.75
C ARG A 190 -19.81 28.47 22.17
N ILE A 191 -19.29 29.38 21.34
CA ILE A 191 -19.33 30.82 21.62
C ILE A 191 -20.79 31.33 21.59
N ARG A 192 -21.60 30.88 20.62
CA ARG A 192 -23.02 31.28 20.52
C ARG A 192 -23.87 30.84 21.71
N HIS A 193 -23.69 29.62 22.22
CA HIS A 193 -24.43 29.16 23.41
C HIS A 193 -23.83 29.59 24.75
N GLY A 194 -22.56 30.02 24.78
CA GLY A 194 -21.96 30.60 25.98
C GLY A 194 -22.42 32.04 26.27
N SER A 195 -22.91 32.77 25.26
CA SER A 195 -23.40 34.14 25.40
C SER A 195 -24.87 34.28 25.84
N ASP A 196 -25.66 33.20 25.77
CA ASP A 196 -27.09 33.23 26.13
C ASP A 196 -27.36 33.02 27.62
N ALA A 197 -26.33 32.76 28.43
CA ALA A 197 -26.45 32.70 29.89
C ALA A 197 -26.44 34.11 30.51
N ALA A 198 -27.55 34.84 30.36
CA ALA A 198 -27.76 36.07 31.14
C ALA A 198 -27.78 35.73 32.64
N PRO A 199 -27.10 36.48 33.51
CA PRO A 199 -27.13 36.21 34.95
C PRO A 199 -28.57 36.34 35.49
N PRO A 200 -28.96 35.53 36.49
CA PRO A 200 -30.32 35.55 37.02
C PRO A 200 -30.66 36.95 37.53
N ARG A 201 -31.76 37.52 37.03
CA ARG A 201 -32.28 38.81 37.51
C ARG A 201 -32.75 38.63 38.95
N ILE A 202 -32.05 39.27 39.88
CA ILE A 202 -32.47 39.38 41.29
C ILE A 202 -33.81 40.14 41.31
N PRO A 203 -34.90 39.60 41.89
CA PRO A 203 -36.17 40.31 41.98
C PRO A 203 -36.01 41.55 42.86
N ARG A 204 -36.36 42.73 42.34
CA ARG A 204 -36.48 43.94 43.16
C ARG A 204 -37.69 43.78 44.09
N SER A 205 -37.46 43.84 45.40
CA SER A 205 -38.51 43.84 46.41
C SER A 205 -39.45 45.04 46.21
N SER A 206 -40.74 44.77 46.11
CA SER A 206 -41.82 45.75 46.05
C SER A 206 -41.83 46.64 47.30
N SER A 207 -41.61 47.95 47.13
CA SER A 207 -41.87 48.95 48.16
C SER A 207 -43.37 49.13 48.36
N LEU A 208 -43.77 49.15 49.63
CA LEU A 208 -45.12 49.25 50.16
C LEU A 208 -46.00 50.32 49.49
N ASP A 209 -47.22 49.90 49.16
CA ASP A 209 -48.33 50.72 48.74
C ASP A 209 -48.84 51.60 49.90
N ARG A 210 -48.81 52.92 49.68
CA ARG A 210 -49.60 53.89 50.46
C ARG A 210 -50.60 54.53 49.50
N ARG A 211 -51.84 54.05 49.54
CA ARG A 211 -53.02 54.87 49.87
C ARG A 211 -54.27 54.00 49.87
N GLY A 212 -54.97 54.00 51.00
CA GLY A 212 -56.38 53.67 50.99
C GLY A 212 -57.12 54.73 50.20
N GLU A 213 -58.02 54.30 49.33
CA GLU A 213 -59.38 54.83 49.25
C GLU A 213 -60.20 53.96 48.30
N VAL A 214 -61.39 53.63 48.77
CA VAL A 214 -62.45 52.93 48.05
C VAL A 214 -63.27 54.00 47.34
N GLU A 215 -63.43 53.89 46.03
CA GLU A 215 -64.45 54.66 45.33
C GLU A 215 -65.30 53.73 44.45
N LYS A 216 -66.54 53.55 44.90
CA LYS A 216 -67.69 53.16 44.09
C LYS A 216 -68.48 54.43 43.81
N ARG A 217 -68.92 54.63 42.56
CA ARG A 217 -70.26 55.15 42.26
C ARG A 217 -70.65 54.93 40.80
N ASP A 218 -71.86 54.40 40.65
CA ASP A 218 -72.71 54.53 39.48
C ASP A 218 -73.29 55.96 39.39
N ALA A 219 -73.62 56.35 38.14
CA ALA A 219 -74.37 57.53 37.67
C ALA A 219 -73.67 58.90 37.71
#